data_AF-A0A958H856-F1
#
_entry.id   AF-A0A958H856-F1
#
_cell.length_a   1.000
_cell.length_b   1.000
_cell.length_c   1.000
_cell.angle_alpha   90.00
_cell.angle_beta   90.00
_cell.angle_gamma   90.00
#
_symmetry.space_group_name_H-M   'P 1'
#
loop_
_entity.id
_entity.type
_entity.pdbx_description
1 polymer ?
#
loop_
_entity_poly.entity_id
_entity_poly.type
_entity_poly.pdbx_seq_one_letter_code
_entity_poly.pdbx_strand_id
1 'polypeptide(L)'
;MTRRLPTLFVLVAVLLSLALPALATSAAPAANPTPPQSGIEIRVPNFVFDPVLDGEPKLANAERFDGQSAGFRLVQFYGATEDAWLASLKSAGLKVLQYYPNYTYLVWGTASATQSVEAMDFVRWSGNFHPAYKMNSDLAGRSGTVKNVEVFFYNDGDTDGTVAALEALGAKINQVYAAQPDKAFMIANAEMNASAFDAVSQLNTVLWFGYSHPEPVLDDEMSSQIVAGNYSGAGVPSTGYFSHLASLGYDGAGVRWATIDTG
;
A
#
# COMPACT_ATOMS: atom_id res chain seq x y z
N MET A 1 -10.78 30.69 -96.62
CA MET A 1 -11.90 31.30 -95.88
C MET A 1 -12.13 30.50 -94.60
N THR A 2 -12.36 31.22 -93.49
CA THR A 2 -12.90 30.77 -92.18
C THR A 2 -12.11 29.78 -91.31
N ARG A 3 -11.38 30.33 -90.32
CA ARG A 3 -11.05 29.71 -89.01
C ARG A 3 -12.32 29.58 -88.15
N ARG A 4 -12.46 28.51 -87.35
CA ARG A 4 -13.14 28.54 -86.02
C ARG A 4 -12.59 27.48 -85.05
N LEU A 5 -12.21 27.95 -83.86
CA LEU A 5 -12.15 27.21 -82.57
C LEU A 5 -13.59 26.91 -82.07
N PRO A 6 -13.79 25.99 -81.10
CA PRO A 6 -14.09 26.44 -79.73
C PRO A 6 -13.45 25.56 -78.63
N THR A 7 -12.74 26.12 -77.64
CA THR A 7 -13.19 26.74 -76.37
C THR A 7 -13.61 25.73 -75.28
N LEU A 8 -12.71 25.60 -74.31
CA LEU A 8 -12.68 24.77 -73.12
C LEU A 8 -13.65 25.30 -72.04
N PHE A 9 -14.53 24.45 -71.50
CA PHE A 9 -15.37 24.78 -70.34
C PHE A 9 -14.56 24.62 -69.04
N VAL A 10 -14.45 25.71 -68.29
CA VAL A 10 -13.87 25.75 -66.93
C VAL A 10 -15.00 25.55 -65.92
N LEU A 11 -14.86 24.51 -65.09
CA LEU A 11 -15.74 24.23 -63.95
C LEU A 11 -15.20 25.00 -62.74
N VAL A 12 -15.98 25.95 -62.20
CA VAL A 12 -15.65 26.67 -60.96
C VAL A 12 -16.23 25.89 -59.79
N ALA A 13 -15.36 25.36 -58.93
CA ALA A 13 -15.73 24.76 -57.65
C ALA A 13 -15.66 25.83 -56.54
N VAL A 14 -16.78 26.04 -55.84
CA VAL A 14 -16.87 26.92 -54.66
C VAL A 14 -16.44 26.11 -53.44
N LEU A 15 -15.31 26.49 -52.82
CA LEU A 15 -14.82 25.97 -51.55
C LEU A 15 -15.39 26.81 -50.40
N LEU A 16 -16.23 26.21 -49.56
CA LEU A 16 -16.74 26.82 -48.34
C LEU A 16 -15.76 26.52 -47.19
N SER A 17 -14.99 27.53 -46.76
CA SER A 17 -14.06 27.42 -45.63
C SER A 17 -14.79 27.60 -44.29
N LEU A 18 -14.94 26.53 -43.52
CA LEU A 18 -15.32 26.60 -42.10
C LEU A 18 -14.07 26.94 -41.27
N ALA A 19 -14.01 28.18 -40.76
CA ALA A 19 -13.04 28.58 -39.75
C ALA A 19 -13.53 28.11 -38.37
N LEU A 20 -12.85 27.11 -37.79
CA LEU A 20 -13.00 26.74 -36.38
C LEU A 20 -12.10 27.65 -35.54
N PRO A 21 -12.59 28.27 -34.45
CA PRO A 21 -11.72 28.99 -33.53
C PRO A 21 -10.87 27.97 -32.75
N ALA A 22 -9.55 28.11 -32.83
CA ALA A 22 -8.63 27.37 -31.96
C ALA A 22 -8.79 27.90 -30.53
N LEU A 23 -9.44 27.14 -29.65
CA LEU A 23 -9.36 27.38 -28.22
C LEU A 23 -7.95 27.01 -27.76
N ALA A 24 -7.14 28.03 -27.48
CA ALA A 24 -5.92 27.86 -26.69
C ALA A 24 -6.33 27.53 -25.25
N THR A 25 -6.27 26.25 -24.88
CA THR A 25 -6.35 25.83 -23.48
C THR A 25 -5.08 26.26 -22.78
N SER A 26 -5.11 27.40 -22.07
CA SER A 26 -4.11 27.69 -21.05
C SER A 26 -4.33 26.72 -19.89
N ALA A 27 -3.47 25.70 -19.77
CA ALA A 27 -3.39 24.95 -18.52
C ALA A 27 -2.95 25.92 -17.44
N ALA A 28 -3.81 26.16 -16.44
CA ALA A 28 -3.40 26.89 -15.25
C ALA A 28 -2.23 26.12 -14.61
N PRO A 29 -1.19 26.81 -14.09
CA PRO A 29 -0.19 26.13 -13.27
C PRO A 29 -0.91 25.41 -12.13
N ALA A 30 -0.57 24.13 -11.92
CA ALA A 30 -1.09 23.37 -10.79
C ALA A 30 -0.85 24.20 -9.52
N ALA A 31 -1.93 24.58 -8.85
CA ALA A 31 -1.81 25.27 -7.57
C ALA A 31 -1.07 24.34 -6.62
N ASN A 32 -0.04 24.85 -5.93
CA ASN A 32 0.62 24.12 -4.85
C ASN A 32 -0.46 23.61 -3.89
N PRO A 33 -0.54 22.30 -3.60
CA PRO A 33 -1.57 21.77 -2.74
C PRO A 33 -1.47 22.43 -1.36
N THR A 34 -2.51 23.17 -0.96
CA THR A 34 -2.62 23.73 0.38
C THR A 34 -2.71 22.57 1.38
N PRO A 35 -1.86 22.51 2.43
CA PRO A 35 -1.90 21.42 3.39
C PRO A 35 -3.29 21.35 4.07
N PRO A 36 -3.90 20.16 4.19
CA PRO A 36 -5.10 19.99 4.99
C PRO A 36 -4.88 20.43 6.44
N GLN A 37 -5.92 21.06 7.03
CA GLN A 37 -6.08 21.28 8.47
C GLN A 37 -5.88 19.97 9.24
N SER A 38 -5.23 20.03 10.41
CA SER A 38 -5.07 18.96 11.43
C SER A 38 -5.81 17.64 11.14
N GLY A 39 -5.08 16.52 11.01
CA GLY A 39 -5.68 15.19 10.91
C GLY A 39 -5.10 14.23 9.86
N ILE A 40 -3.92 14.50 9.28
CA ILE A 40 -3.25 13.56 8.35
C ILE A 40 -2.28 12.67 9.13
N GLU A 41 -2.85 11.85 10.01
CA GLU A 41 -2.07 10.97 10.87
C GLU A 41 -1.51 9.77 10.11
N ILE A 42 -0.26 9.42 10.39
CA ILE A 42 0.27 8.11 10.04
C ILE A 42 -0.24 7.10 11.06
N ARG A 43 -0.73 5.96 10.56
CA ARG A 43 -1.22 4.84 11.38
C ARG A 43 -0.40 3.60 11.06
N VAL A 44 0.47 3.21 11.99
CA VAL A 44 1.23 1.97 11.93
C VAL A 44 0.86 1.11 13.14
N PRO A 45 1.19 -0.19 13.19
CA PRO A 45 0.86 -1.02 14.34
C PRO A 45 1.30 -0.37 15.65
N ASN A 46 0.36 -0.24 16.61
CA ASN A 46 0.56 0.35 17.93
C ASN A 46 0.79 1.88 17.98
N PHE A 47 0.89 2.59 16.85
CA PHE A 47 1.17 4.03 16.84
C PHE A 47 0.28 4.82 15.88
N VAL A 48 -0.12 6.01 16.35
CA VAL A 48 -0.83 7.03 15.58
C VAL A 48 -0.14 8.36 15.88
N PHE A 49 0.27 9.10 14.85
CA PHE A 49 0.96 10.37 15.00
C PHE A 49 0.84 11.24 13.74
N ASP A 50 0.81 12.56 13.89
CA ASP A 50 1.06 13.47 12.77
C ASP A 50 2.55 13.84 12.74
N PRO A 51 3.32 13.41 11.74
CA PRO A 51 4.76 13.60 11.72
C PRO A 51 5.21 15.06 11.59
N VAL A 52 4.35 15.97 11.16
CA VAL A 52 4.67 17.41 11.01
C VAL A 52 4.23 18.19 12.24
N LEU A 53 3.10 17.82 12.87
CA LEU A 53 2.58 18.52 14.04
C LEU A 53 3.14 17.98 15.36
N ASP A 54 3.16 16.65 15.51
CA ASP A 54 3.57 15.97 16.74
C ASP A 54 5.02 15.47 16.67
N GLY A 55 5.52 15.23 15.45
CA GLY A 55 6.76 14.51 15.20
C GLY A 55 6.58 13.00 15.29
N GLU A 56 7.68 12.25 15.13
CA GLU A 56 7.66 10.80 15.33
C GLU A 56 7.47 10.43 16.82
N PRO A 57 6.90 9.25 17.12
CA PRO A 57 6.81 8.73 18.47
C PRO A 57 8.17 8.71 19.19
N LYS A 58 8.16 8.93 20.51
CA LYS A 58 9.37 8.80 21.33
C LYS A 58 9.72 7.32 21.50
N LEU A 59 10.71 6.87 20.73
CA LEU A 59 11.23 5.50 20.78
C LEU A 59 12.57 5.43 21.52
N ALA A 60 12.89 4.27 22.09
CA ALA A 60 14.22 3.93 22.56
C ALA A 60 15.17 3.66 21.37
N ASN A 61 16.48 3.65 21.61
CA ASN A 61 17.45 3.42 20.54
C ASN A 61 17.31 2.04 19.88
N ALA A 62 17.05 1.00 20.68
CA ALA A 62 16.83 -0.35 20.17
C ALA A 62 15.53 -0.48 19.35
N GLU A 63 14.62 0.48 19.47
CA GLU A 63 13.34 0.47 18.77
C GLU A 63 13.40 1.26 17.46
N ARG A 64 14.53 1.92 17.16
CA ARG A 64 14.74 2.75 15.98
C ARG A 64 15.55 2.02 14.91
N PHE A 65 15.15 2.26 13.67
CA PHE A 65 15.98 1.98 12.51
C PHE A 65 16.92 3.16 12.26
N ASP A 66 18.23 2.89 12.15
CA ASP A 66 19.28 3.90 11.94
C ASP A 66 19.28 4.50 10.52
N GLY A 67 18.54 3.88 9.60
CA GLY A 67 18.39 4.32 8.22
C GLY A 67 19.62 4.13 7.34
N GLN A 68 20.72 3.52 7.82
CA GLN A 68 21.98 3.45 7.08
C GLN A 68 21.93 2.47 5.91
N SER A 69 21.19 1.38 6.08
CA SER A 69 21.00 0.33 5.09
C SER A 69 19.71 0.50 4.29
N ALA A 70 19.56 -0.31 3.24
CA ALA A 70 18.28 -0.40 2.56
C ALA A 70 17.21 -0.98 3.51
N GLY A 71 16.02 -0.42 3.49
CA GLY A 71 14.96 -0.78 4.44
C GLY A 71 13.64 -0.06 4.18
N PHE A 72 12.64 -0.43 4.96
CA PHE A 72 11.32 0.17 4.91
C PHE A 72 11.32 1.61 5.41
N ARG A 73 10.57 2.45 4.69
CA ARG A 73 10.34 3.86 4.98
C ARG A 73 8.91 4.23 4.63
N LEU A 74 8.48 5.36 5.13
CA LEU A 74 7.17 5.93 4.86
C LEU A 74 7.35 7.24 4.11
N VAL A 75 6.53 7.46 3.08
CA VAL A 75 6.41 8.73 2.37
C VAL A 75 4.96 9.16 2.42
N GLN A 76 4.70 10.31 3.03
CA GLN A 76 3.37 10.91 3.14
C GLN A 76 3.26 12.11 2.21
N PHE A 77 2.16 12.18 1.46
CA PHE A 77 1.84 13.28 0.55
C PHE A 77 0.93 14.32 1.23
N TYR A 78 0.87 15.55 0.69
CA TYR A 78 -0.05 16.58 1.19
C TYR A 78 -1.53 16.27 0.93
N GLY A 79 -1.83 15.38 -0.01
CA GLY A 79 -3.20 15.08 -0.42
C GLY A 79 -3.28 13.82 -1.26
N ALA A 80 -4.44 13.64 -1.92
CA ALA A 80 -4.70 12.52 -2.80
C ALA A 80 -3.54 12.32 -3.80
N THR A 81 -2.97 11.12 -3.79
CA THR A 81 -1.73 10.83 -4.52
C THR A 81 -1.98 10.69 -6.01
N GLU A 82 -1.14 11.31 -6.83
CA GLU A 82 -1.16 11.18 -8.28
C GLU A 82 -0.15 10.12 -8.77
N ASP A 83 -0.45 9.46 -9.89
CA ASP A 83 0.44 8.47 -10.51
C ASP A 83 1.82 9.04 -10.85
N ALA A 84 1.89 10.31 -11.26
CA ALA A 84 3.13 11.00 -11.58
C ALA A 84 4.04 11.17 -10.34
N TRP A 85 3.45 11.31 -9.14
CA TRP A 85 4.21 11.42 -7.91
C TRP A 85 4.81 10.06 -7.53
N LEU A 86 4.03 8.97 -7.67
CA LEU A 86 4.54 7.62 -7.45
C LEU A 86 5.63 7.24 -8.47
N ALA A 87 5.51 7.68 -9.72
CA ALA A 87 6.54 7.51 -10.74
C ALA A 87 7.83 8.27 -10.39
N SER A 88 7.70 9.45 -9.78
CA SER A 88 8.85 10.23 -9.28
C SER A 88 9.58 9.50 -8.14
N LEU A 89 8.86 8.91 -7.18
CA LEU A 89 9.49 8.08 -6.14
C LEU A 89 10.27 6.89 -6.74
N LYS A 90 9.68 6.22 -7.74
CA LYS A 90 10.35 5.11 -8.45
C LYS A 90 11.61 5.56 -9.19
N SER A 91 11.55 6.73 -9.83
CA SER A 91 12.69 7.31 -10.55
C SER A 91 13.83 7.73 -9.61
N ALA A 92 13.49 8.09 -8.37
CA ALA A 92 14.45 8.35 -7.29
C ALA A 92 15.06 7.06 -6.70
N GLY A 93 14.65 5.88 -7.16
CA GLY A 93 15.19 4.58 -6.71
C GLY A 93 14.41 3.93 -5.57
N LEU A 94 13.27 4.48 -5.16
CA LEU A 94 12.39 3.84 -4.17
C LEU A 94 11.48 2.80 -4.83
N LYS A 95 11.24 1.69 -4.14
CA LYS A 95 10.18 0.74 -4.47
C LYS A 95 8.93 1.13 -3.69
N VAL A 96 7.87 1.51 -4.39
CA VAL A 96 6.57 1.77 -3.76
C VAL A 96 5.88 0.43 -3.53
N LEU A 97 5.58 0.08 -2.27
CA LEU A 97 5.13 -1.26 -1.90
C LEU A 97 3.65 -1.32 -1.55
N GLN A 98 3.21 -0.50 -0.59
CA GLN A 98 1.83 -0.57 -0.07
C GLN A 98 1.33 0.81 0.32
N TYR A 99 0.02 1.03 0.17
CA TYR A 99 -0.65 2.21 0.69
C TYR A 99 -0.93 2.05 2.19
N TYR A 100 -0.74 3.13 2.93
CA TYR A 100 -1.16 3.33 4.31
C TYR A 100 -2.16 4.50 4.34
N PRO A 101 -3.14 4.49 5.26
CA PRO A 101 -4.13 5.57 5.36
C PRO A 101 -3.50 6.97 5.38
N ASN A 102 -4.30 7.96 4.98
CA ASN A 102 -3.91 9.36 4.96
C ASN A 102 -2.70 9.64 4.05
N TYR A 103 -2.83 9.25 2.78
CA TYR A 103 -1.89 9.58 1.71
C TYR A 103 -0.46 9.14 1.99
N THR A 104 -0.29 8.02 2.70
CA THR A 104 1.01 7.51 3.10
C THR A 104 1.32 6.25 2.30
N TYR A 105 2.57 6.07 1.91
CA TYR A 105 3.02 4.85 1.24
C TYR A 105 4.21 4.26 1.99
N LEU A 106 4.15 2.95 2.21
CA LEU A 106 5.30 2.15 2.55
C LEU A 106 6.17 2.01 1.29
N VAL A 107 7.44 2.34 1.44
CA VAL A 107 8.45 2.24 0.40
C VAL A 107 9.68 1.47 0.89
N TRP A 108 10.44 0.92 -0.04
CA TRP A 108 11.75 0.33 0.22
C TRP A 108 12.83 1.07 -0.57
N GLY A 109 13.97 1.35 0.07
CA GLY A 109 15.09 1.98 -0.60
C GLY A 109 16.22 2.34 0.35
N THR A 110 17.13 3.21 -0.09
CA THR A 110 18.27 3.69 0.69
C THR A 110 17.96 5.04 1.38
N ALA A 111 18.83 5.47 2.29
CA ALA A 111 18.77 6.81 2.85
C ALA A 111 18.84 7.89 1.77
N SER A 112 19.76 7.73 0.80
CA SER A 112 19.96 8.69 -0.29
C SER A 112 18.72 8.84 -1.19
N ALA A 113 18.08 7.74 -1.55
CA ALA A 113 16.84 7.76 -2.33
C ALA A 113 15.73 8.50 -1.57
N THR A 114 15.62 8.27 -0.27
CA THR A 114 14.61 8.92 0.59
C THR A 114 14.86 10.42 0.72
N GLN A 115 16.10 10.81 0.98
CA GLN A 115 16.48 12.23 1.07
C GLN A 115 16.22 12.97 -0.25
N SER A 116 16.34 12.29 -1.39
CA SER A 116 16.03 12.91 -2.68
C SER A 116 14.53 13.17 -2.90
N VAL A 117 13.65 12.38 -2.28
CA VAL A 117 12.20 12.58 -2.39
C VAL A 117 11.65 13.54 -1.34
N GLU A 118 12.34 13.72 -0.21
CA GLU A 118 12.01 14.75 0.80
C GLU A 118 11.97 16.17 0.22
N ALA A 119 12.78 16.42 -0.81
CA ALA A 119 12.84 17.71 -1.48
C ALA A 119 11.71 17.93 -2.50
N MET A 120 10.84 16.95 -2.74
CA MET A 120 9.76 17.06 -3.71
C MET A 120 8.56 17.80 -3.12
N ASP A 121 8.00 18.71 -3.91
CA ASP A 121 6.97 19.69 -3.57
C ASP A 121 5.67 19.05 -3.04
N PHE A 122 5.39 17.82 -3.49
CA PHE A 122 4.19 17.06 -3.14
C PHE A 122 4.38 16.14 -1.92
N VAL A 123 5.62 15.98 -1.43
CA VAL A 123 5.92 15.19 -0.23
C VAL A 123 5.74 16.07 1.00
N ARG A 124 4.84 15.66 1.89
CA ARG A 124 4.60 16.31 3.19
C ARG A 124 5.64 15.90 4.22
N TRP A 125 6.01 14.62 4.20
CA TRP A 125 6.94 14.03 5.16
C TRP A 125 7.47 12.69 4.64
N SER A 126 8.70 12.34 5.02
CA SER A 126 9.16 10.95 4.99
C SER A 126 10.01 10.61 6.19
N GLY A 127 10.04 9.32 6.53
CA GLY A 127 10.82 8.81 7.65
C GLY A 127 10.96 7.31 7.64
N ASN A 128 11.67 6.79 8.64
CA ASN A 128 12.00 5.37 8.73
C ASN A 128 10.80 4.55 9.24
N PHE A 129 10.63 3.34 8.72
CA PHE A 129 9.72 2.37 9.33
C PHE A 129 10.49 1.59 10.38
N HIS A 130 10.22 1.88 11.65
CA HIS A 130 11.03 1.44 12.77
C HIS A 130 10.69 0.01 13.24
N PRO A 131 11.66 -0.70 13.87
CA PRO A 131 11.43 -1.98 14.55
C PRO A 131 10.21 -1.97 15.49
N ALA A 132 9.99 -0.86 16.20
CA ALA A 132 8.83 -0.66 17.09
C ALA A 132 7.48 -0.92 16.41
N TYR A 133 7.39 -0.74 15.09
CA TYR A 133 6.15 -0.80 14.32
C TYR A 133 5.84 -2.19 13.78
N LYS A 134 6.75 -3.16 13.96
CA LYS A 134 6.67 -4.47 13.28
C LYS A 134 5.98 -5.55 14.12
N MET A 135 6.12 -5.51 15.44
CA MET A 135 5.55 -6.53 16.31
C MET A 135 4.08 -6.24 16.59
N ASN A 136 3.22 -7.23 16.35
CA ASN A 136 1.82 -7.14 16.76
C ASN A 136 1.67 -7.22 18.28
N SER A 137 0.66 -6.55 18.82
CA SER A 137 0.38 -6.53 20.26
C SER A 137 -0.03 -7.89 20.83
N ASP A 138 -0.48 -8.83 20.01
CA ASP A 138 -0.83 -10.21 20.41
C ASP A 138 0.38 -11.05 20.86
N LEU A 139 1.60 -10.60 20.54
CA LEU A 139 2.85 -11.20 21.00
C LEU A 139 3.37 -10.57 22.29
N ALA A 140 2.85 -9.39 22.67
CA ALA A 140 3.29 -8.69 23.87
C ALA A 140 3.01 -9.54 25.13
N GLY A 141 4.01 -9.65 26.01
CA GLY A 141 3.91 -10.40 27.27
C GLY A 141 3.99 -11.92 27.12
N ARG A 142 4.10 -12.47 25.90
CA ARG A 142 4.41 -13.89 25.71
C ARG A 142 5.82 -14.21 26.18
N SER A 143 6.03 -15.44 26.62
CA SER A 143 7.32 -15.93 27.11
C SER A 143 7.59 -17.35 26.65
N GLY A 144 8.86 -17.76 26.68
CA GLY A 144 9.29 -19.07 26.20
C GLY A 144 9.09 -19.24 24.69
N THR A 145 8.98 -20.49 24.23
CA THR A 145 8.76 -20.80 22.83
C THR A 145 7.31 -20.54 22.43
N VAL A 146 7.12 -19.61 21.51
CA VAL A 146 5.83 -19.31 20.88
C VAL A 146 5.76 -20.05 19.55
N LYS A 147 4.69 -20.83 19.37
CA LYS A 147 4.39 -21.51 18.10
C LYS A 147 3.50 -20.63 17.23
N ASN A 148 3.50 -20.88 15.93
CA ASN A 148 2.66 -20.17 14.95
C ASN A 148 2.90 -18.65 14.94
N VAL A 149 4.17 -18.24 14.96
CA VAL A 149 4.54 -16.84 14.71
C VAL A 149 4.59 -16.66 13.19
N GLU A 150 3.75 -15.79 12.67
CA GLU A 150 3.75 -15.42 11.26
C GLU A 150 4.64 -14.20 11.07
N VAL A 151 5.64 -14.33 10.20
CA VAL A 151 6.57 -13.26 9.85
C VAL A 151 6.32 -12.84 8.41
N PHE A 152 5.84 -11.61 8.23
CA PHE A 152 5.59 -10.99 6.94
C PHE A 152 6.80 -10.13 6.54
N PHE A 153 7.46 -10.49 5.42
CA PHE A 153 8.71 -9.86 5.00
C PHE A 153 8.76 -9.58 3.50
N TYR A 154 9.49 -8.52 3.14
CA TYR A 154 9.70 -8.10 1.76
C TYR A 154 10.72 -9.00 1.06
N ASN A 155 10.38 -9.40 -0.17
CA ASN A 155 11.28 -10.07 -1.08
C ASN A 155 12.13 -9.01 -1.80
N ASP A 156 13.28 -8.70 -1.24
CA ASP A 156 14.28 -7.79 -1.82
C ASP A 156 15.17 -8.46 -2.88
N GLY A 157 14.89 -9.72 -3.22
CA GLY A 157 15.68 -10.56 -4.09
C GLY A 157 16.44 -11.68 -3.37
N ASP A 158 16.47 -11.68 -2.02
CA ASP A 158 17.12 -12.70 -1.20
C ASP A 158 16.21 -13.21 -0.06
N THR A 159 15.17 -13.96 -0.44
CA THR A 159 14.26 -14.56 0.54
C THR A 159 14.96 -15.57 1.44
N ASP A 160 15.91 -16.33 0.89
CA ASP A 160 16.64 -17.35 1.63
C ASP A 160 17.56 -16.73 2.68
N GLY A 161 18.17 -15.57 2.38
CA GLY A 161 18.92 -14.79 3.35
C GLY A 161 18.06 -14.30 4.53
N THR A 162 16.82 -13.85 4.27
CA THR A 162 15.88 -13.47 5.34
C THR A 162 15.49 -14.68 6.20
N VAL A 163 15.21 -15.83 5.58
CA VAL A 163 14.89 -17.08 6.28
C VAL A 163 16.08 -17.54 7.16
N ALA A 164 17.29 -17.55 6.61
CA ALA A 164 18.50 -17.91 7.34
C ALA A 164 18.77 -16.95 8.52
N ALA A 165 18.46 -15.66 8.37
CA ALA A 165 18.57 -14.69 9.46
C ALA A 165 17.56 -14.99 10.58
N LEU A 166 16.32 -15.36 10.25
CA LEU A 166 15.34 -15.81 11.25
C LEU A 166 15.81 -17.08 11.97
N GLU A 167 16.34 -18.06 11.25
CA GLU A 167 16.88 -19.30 11.82
C GLU A 167 18.09 -19.05 12.73
N ALA A 168 18.97 -18.12 12.36
CA ALA A 168 20.11 -17.69 13.18
C ALA A 168 19.66 -17.03 14.50
N LEU A 169 18.46 -16.45 14.54
CA LEU A 169 17.83 -15.93 15.76
C LEU A 169 17.08 -17.02 16.56
N GLY A 170 17.16 -18.28 16.14
CA GLY A 170 16.55 -19.42 16.81
C GLY A 170 15.11 -19.70 16.39
N ALA A 171 14.64 -19.10 15.29
CA ALA A 171 13.38 -19.50 14.70
C ALA A 171 13.50 -20.88 14.03
N LYS A 172 12.52 -21.74 14.25
CA LYS A 172 12.31 -22.94 13.46
C LYS A 172 11.24 -22.62 12.43
N ILE A 173 11.61 -22.60 11.15
CA ILE A 173 10.70 -22.26 10.06
C ILE A 173 9.92 -23.51 9.63
N ASN A 174 8.60 -23.42 9.64
CA ASN A 174 7.71 -24.52 9.29
C ASN A 174 7.30 -24.44 7.82
N GLN A 175 7.01 -23.24 7.33
CA GLN A 175 6.58 -22.99 5.95
C GLN A 175 6.97 -21.58 5.52
N VAL A 176 7.31 -21.43 4.24
CA VAL A 176 7.49 -20.12 3.58
C VAL A 176 6.66 -20.08 2.31
N TYR A 177 5.89 -19.03 2.11
CA TYR A 177 5.01 -18.88 0.93
C TYR A 177 4.83 -17.43 0.54
N ALA A 178 4.47 -17.18 -0.72
CA ALA A 178 4.16 -15.84 -1.19
C ALA A 178 2.85 -15.35 -0.56
N ALA A 179 2.87 -14.13 -0.04
CA ALA A 179 1.71 -13.51 0.58
C ALA A 179 0.74 -12.90 -0.44
N GLN A 180 1.20 -12.70 -1.67
CA GLN A 180 0.46 -12.04 -2.75
C GLN A 180 0.95 -12.52 -4.13
N PRO A 181 0.12 -12.38 -5.19
CA PRO A 181 0.43 -12.94 -6.52
C PRO A 181 1.72 -12.43 -7.16
N ASP A 182 2.10 -11.18 -6.90
CA ASP A 182 3.34 -10.58 -7.43
C ASP A 182 4.61 -11.04 -6.69
N LYS A 183 4.45 -11.78 -5.58
CA LYS A 183 5.52 -12.30 -4.72
C LYS A 183 6.47 -11.23 -4.16
N ALA A 184 6.03 -9.98 -4.10
CA ALA A 184 6.82 -8.91 -3.51
C ALA A 184 6.95 -9.09 -1.99
N PHE A 185 5.99 -9.76 -1.36
CA PHE A 185 6.07 -10.15 0.05
C PHE A 185 5.89 -11.65 0.24
N MET A 186 6.53 -12.14 1.28
CA MET A 186 6.54 -13.52 1.72
C MET A 186 6.04 -13.61 3.16
N ILE A 187 5.52 -14.77 3.50
CA ILE A 187 5.19 -15.15 4.87
C ILE A 187 6.07 -16.34 5.25
N ALA A 188 6.71 -16.26 6.41
CA ALA A 188 7.29 -17.42 7.09
C ALA A 188 6.48 -17.73 8.35
N ASN A 189 5.96 -18.97 8.46
CA ASN A 189 5.37 -19.47 9.70
C ASN A 189 6.47 -20.16 10.50
N ALA A 190 6.62 -19.78 11.77
CA ALA A 190 7.74 -20.20 12.60
C ALA A 190 7.33 -20.54 14.04
N GLU A 191 8.18 -21.32 14.68
CA GLU A 191 8.25 -21.46 16.13
C GLU A 191 9.52 -20.73 16.62
N MET A 192 9.43 -19.82 17.58
CA MET A 192 10.61 -19.10 18.10
C MET A 192 10.44 -18.70 19.57
N ASN A 193 11.55 -18.48 20.28
CA ASN A 193 11.50 -17.97 21.65
C ASN A 193 11.11 -16.48 21.64
N ALA A 194 10.23 -16.07 22.55
CA ALA A 194 9.85 -14.66 22.72
C ALA A 194 11.05 -13.73 22.95
N SER A 195 12.16 -14.24 23.50
CA SER A 195 13.40 -13.47 23.64
C SER A 195 14.04 -13.06 22.30
N ALA A 196 13.62 -13.64 21.18
CA ALA A 196 14.10 -13.29 19.84
C ALA A 196 13.30 -12.16 19.16
N PHE A 197 12.12 -11.79 19.68
CA PHE A 197 11.21 -10.85 19.01
C PHE A 197 11.85 -9.49 18.74
N ASP A 198 12.59 -8.94 19.71
CA ASP A 198 13.29 -7.68 19.53
C ASP A 198 14.31 -7.77 18.39
N ALA A 199 15.06 -8.88 18.30
CA ALA A 199 16.04 -9.09 17.25
C ALA A 199 15.39 -9.32 15.87
N VAL A 200 14.25 -10.02 15.82
CA VAL A 200 13.47 -10.21 14.58
C VAL A 200 12.98 -8.87 14.04
N SER A 201 12.52 -7.97 14.91
CA SER A 201 12.11 -6.62 14.50
C SER A 201 13.24 -5.79 13.89
N GLN A 202 14.51 -6.10 14.19
CA GLN A 202 15.67 -5.42 13.59
C GLN A 202 15.96 -5.86 12.16
N LEU A 203 15.43 -6.99 11.70
CA LEU A 203 15.66 -7.43 10.33
C LEU A 203 14.98 -6.46 9.35
N ASN A 204 15.77 -5.83 8.48
CA ASN A 204 15.27 -4.78 7.59
C ASN A 204 14.12 -5.27 6.70
N THR A 205 14.21 -6.50 6.20
CA THR A 205 13.20 -7.12 5.32
C THR A 205 11.91 -7.49 6.04
N VAL A 206 11.92 -7.66 7.36
CA VAL A 206 10.71 -7.94 8.15
C VAL A 206 9.86 -6.67 8.25
N LEU A 207 8.62 -6.73 7.78
CA LEU A 207 7.65 -5.64 7.85
C LEU A 207 6.74 -5.77 9.07
N TRP A 208 6.32 -7.00 9.37
CA TRP A 208 5.40 -7.28 10.46
C TRP A 208 5.56 -8.72 10.94
N PHE A 209 5.28 -8.98 12.22
CA PHE A 209 5.10 -10.33 12.72
C PHE A 209 4.12 -10.38 13.89
N GLY A 210 3.35 -11.46 13.98
CA GLY A 210 2.28 -11.64 14.95
C GLY A 210 1.95 -13.09 15.22
N TYR A 211 1.04 -13.33 16.15
CA TYR A 211 0.56 -14.68 16.45
C TYR A 211 -0.54 -15.09 15.47
N SER A 212 -0.28 -16.16 14.72
CA SER A 212 -1.29 -16.81 13.89
C SER A 212 -2.05 -17.82 14.73
N HIS A 213 -3.33 -17.53 15.00
CA HIS A 213 -4.17 -18.43 15.77
C HIS A 213 -4.39 -19.73 14.97
N PRO A 214 -4.15 -20.92 15.56
CA PRO A 214 -4.28 -22.18 14.81
C PRO A 214 -5.74 -22.56 14.52
N GLU A 215 -6.69 -21.91 15.17
CA GLU A 215 -8.12 -22.11 14.97
C GLU A 215 -8.73 -20.91 14.23
N PRO A 216 -9.51 -21.13 13.17
CA PRO A 216 -10.21 -20.06 12.48
C PRO A 216 -11.27 -19.43 13.39
N VAL A 217 -11.50 -18.13 13.22
CA VAL A 217 -12.54 -17.37 13.92
C VAL A 217 -13.48 -16.73 12.91
N LEU A 218 -14.71 -16.42 13.34
CA LEU A 218 -15.67 -15.68 12.52
C LEU A 218 -15.21 -14.23 12.40
N ASP A 219 -14.56 -13.89 11.29
CA ASP A 219 -14.06 -12.53 11.03
C ASP A 219 -14.58 -11.94 9.71
N ASP A 220 -15.30 -12.74 8.91
CA ASP A 220 -15.68 -12.38 7.55
C ASP A 220 -17.21 -12.26 7.41
N GLU A 221 -17.68 -11.01 7.39
CA GLU A 221 -19.02 -10.59 6.95
C GLU A 221 -19.09 -9.05 6.89
N MET A 222 -18.41 -8.39 7.83
CA MET A 222 -18.55 -6.95 8.09
C MET A 222 -18.18 -6.10 6.88
N SER A 223 -17.11 -6.46 6.16
CA SER A 223 -16.68 -5.79 4.93
C SER A 223 -17.78 -5.81 3.85
N SER A 224 -18.38 -6.97 3.63
CA SER A 224 -19.48 -7.15 2.67
C SER A 224 -20.71 -6.33 3.03
N GLN A 225 -21.02 -6.24 4.33
CA GLN A 225 -22.14 -5.44 4.85
C GLN A 225 -21.91 -3.93 4.70
N ILE A 226 -20.68 -3.46 4.92
CA ILE A 226 -20.30 -2.05 4.69
C ILE A 226 -20.47 -1.69 3.21
N VAL A 227 -19.94 -2.53 2.30
CA VAL A 227 -20.05 -2.28 0.85
C VAL A 227 -21.50 -2.28 0.38
N ALA A 228 -22.36 -3.12 0.97
CA ALA A 228 -23.80 -3.16 0.65
C ALA A 228 -24.62 -2.03 1.28
N GLY A 229 -24.02 -1.17 2.12
CA GLY A 229 -24.77 -0.12 2.82
C GLY A 229 -25.60 -0.62 4.01
N ASN A 230 -25.39 -1.86 4.46
CA ASN A 230 -26.18 -2.51 5.51
C ASN A 230 -25.63 -2.17 6.90
N TYR A 231 -25.62 -0.88 7.23
CA TYR A 231 -25.17 -0.39 8.53
C TYR A 231 -26.12 0.68 9.08
N SER A 232 -26.13 0.82 10.40
CA SER A 232 -26.94 1.84 11.09
C SER A 232 -26.43 3.25 10.80
N GLY A 233 -27.21 4.30 11.13
CA GLY A 233 -26.74 5.68 11.04
C GLY A 233 -25.49 6.00 11.89
N ALA A 234 -25.13 5.12 12.83
CA ALA A 234 -23.90 5.18 13.61
C ALA A 234 -22.71 4.42 12.97
N GLY A 235 -22.88 3.86 11.76
CA GLY A 235 -21.83 3.15 11.03
C GLY A 235 -21.61 1.70 11.47
N VAL A 236 -22.50 1.12 12.28
CA VAL A 236 -22.39 -0.26 12.75
C VAL A 236 -23.02 -1.22 11.72
N PRO A 237 -22.26 -2.13 11.10
CA PRO A 237 -22.80 -3.12 10.15
C PRO A 237 -23.76 -4.11 10.82
N SER A 238 -24.79 -4.52 10.08
CA SER A 238 -25.69 -5.61 10.48
C SER A 238 -25.16 -6.95 9.98
N THR A 239 -25.52 -8.07 10.61
CA THR A 239 -25.26 -9.42 10.08
C THR A 239 -26.40 -9.88 9.16
N GLY A 240 -26.22 -10.99 8.45
CA GLY A 240 -27.21 -11.58 7.53
C GLY A 240 -27.00 -11.29 6.05
N TYR A 241 -25.75 -11.23 5.58
CA TYR A 241 -25.41 -10.83 4.20
C TYR A 241 -26.01 -11.78 3.16
N PHE A 242 -26.04 -13.08 3.47
CA PHE A 242 -26.67 -14.08 2.62
C PHE A 242 -28.17 -13.79 2.39
N SER A 243 -28.90 -13.42 3.45
CA SER A 243 -30.31 -13.05 3.34
C SER A 243 -30.51 -11.79 2.49
N HIS A 244 -29.58 -10.83 2.59
CA HIS A 244 -29.56 -9.65 1.73
C HIS A 244 -29.36 -10.03 0.25
N LEU A 245 -28.39 -10.88 -0.08
CA LEU A 245 -28.18 -11.36 -1.45
C LEU A 245 -29.42 -12.06 -2.02
N ALA A 246 -30.08 -12.90 -1.22
CA ALA A 246 -31.31 -13.57 -1.62
C ALA A 246 -32.44 -12.58 -1.96
N SER A 247 -32.54 -11.46 -1.23
CA SER A 247 -33.52 -10.39 -1.53
C SER A 247 -33.27 -9.70 -2.88
N LEU A 248 -32.02 -9.74 -3.37
CA LEU A 248 -31.62 -9.22 -4.67
C LEU A 248 -31.76 -10.26 -5.79
N GLY A 249 -32.22 -11.48 -5.48
CA GLY A 249 -32.38 -12.58 -6.43
C GLY A 249 -31.08 -13.32 -6.76
N TYR A 250 -30.02 -13.16 -5.94
CA TYR A 250 -28.78 -13.89 -6.09
C TYR A 250 -28.69 -15.03 -5.07
N ASP A 251 -28.38 -16.24 -5.53
CA ASP A 251 -28.26 -17.45 -4.71
C ASP A 251 -26.91 -18.18 -4.90
N GLY A 252 -26.03 -17.63 -5.75
CA GLY A 252 -24.72 -18.22 -6.07
C GLY A 252 -24.75 -19.30 -7.16
N ALA A 253 -25.89 -19.53 -7.83
CA ALA A 253 -25.97 -20.51 -8.92
C ALA A 253 -24.95 -20.19 -10.05
N GLY A 254 -24.17 -21.20 -10.44
CA GLY A 254 -23.13 -21.07 -11.47
C GLY A 254 -21.78 -20.53 -10.98
N VAL A 255 -21.67 -20.14 -9.70
CA VAL A 255 -20.41 -19.71 -9.07
C VAL A 255 -19.72 -20.92 -8.45
N ARG A 256 -18.41 -21.05 -8.65
CA ARG A 256 -17.56 -21.96 -7.87
C ARG A 256 -16.89 -21.16 -6.77
N TRP A 257 -17.26 -21.45 -5.54
CA TRP A 257 -16.65 -20.87 -4.35
C TRP A 257 -15.75 -21.92 -3.70
N ALA A 258 -14.52 -21.52 -3.35
CA ALA A 258 -13.63 -22.34 -2.54
C ALA A 258 -13.53 -21.68 -1.17
N THR A 259 -14.08 -22.33 -0.15
CA THR A 259 -13.91 -21.92 1.24
C THR A 259 -12.88 -22.82 1.88
N ILE A 260 -11.85 -22.24 2.49
CA ILE A 260 -10.94 -22.96 3.36
C ILE A 260 -11.51 -22.83 4.77
N ASP A 261 -12.24 -23.85 5.22
CA ASP A 261 -12.84 -23.93 6.56
C ASP A 261 -12.55 -25.31 7.17
N THR A 262 -13.09 -25.56 8.35
CA THR A 262 -13.01 -26.81 9.11
C THR A 262 -13.74 -28.00 8.47
N GLY A 263 -14.55 -27.79 7.42
CA GLY A 263 -15.21 -28.85 6.65
C GLY A 263 -16.54 -28.42 6.05
#